data_AF-A0A6P0NN63-F1
#
_entry.id   AF-A0A6P0NN63-F1
#
_cell.length_a   1.000
_cell.length_b   1.000
_cell.length_c   1.000
_cell.angle_alpha   90.00
_cell.angle_beta   90.00
_cell.angle_gamma   90.00
#
_symmetry.space_group_name_H-M   'P 1'
#
loop_
_entity.id
_entity.type
_entity.pdbx_description
1 polymer ?
#
loop_
_entity_poly.entity_id
_entity_poly.type
_entity_poly.pdbx_seq_one_letter_code
_entity_poly.pdbx_strand_id
1 'polypeptide(L)'
;MTNLQAALGLAQLERLDEFIQRKRNMGKLYTELLADVYELELPLTKTEYADNIYWVYGVVLKDSVPFDAKEAMKKLREKKIGTRPFFWCMHEQPVFQKMGLFKQESCPVSENIARRGFYLPRCLVGLSVWVRSEFFPMVGALTIVVILQAFSQNNLLAALTNSNNFNWQDLYLNLQVPVFYLISMFLVVGAFLVTNKIIYGYFLGLHSLLVLEEFSLLRRIE
;
A
#
# COMPACT_ATOMS: atom_id res chain seq x y z
N MET A 1 7.96 -16.61 -18.15
CA MET A 1 8.09 -15.21 -17.69
C MET A 1 7.93 -14.32 -18.90
N THR A 2 7.09 -13.30 -18.85
CA THR A 2 6.88 -12.36 -19.97
C THR A 2 7.85 -11.17 -19.87
N ASN A 3 8.06 -10.45 -20.99
CA ASN A 3 8.90 -9.24 -20.98
C ASN A 3 8.40 -8.18 -19.99
N LEU A 4 7.08 -8.09 -19.80
CA LEU A 4 6.48 -7.18 -18.81
C LEU A 4 6.85 -7.57 -17.37
N GLN A 5 6.81 -8.87 -17.05
CA GLN A 5 7.24 -9.37 -15.74
C GLN A 5 8.74 -9.17 -15.53
N ALA A 6 9.55 -9.35 -16.58
CA ALA A 6 11.00 -9.13 -16.52
C ALA A 6 11.33 -7.65 -16.29
N ALA A 7 10.66 -6.72 -17.00
CA ALA A 7 10.85 -5.29 -16.81
C ALA A 7 10.46 -4.84 -15.39
N LEU A 8 9.34 -5.34 -14.85
CA LEU A 8 8.95 -5.09 -13.46
C LEU A 8 9.98 -5.66 -12.47
N GLY A 9 10.44 -6.88 -12.71
CA GLY A 9 11.46 -7.53 -11.87
C GLY A 9 12.77 -6.75 -11.86
N LEU A 10 13.23 -6.26 -13.02
CA LEU A 10 14.43 -5.44 -13.14
C LEU A 10 14.31 -4.15 -12.33
N ALA A 11 13.19 -3.42 -12.48
CA ALA A 11 12.93 -2.21 -11.70
C ALA A 11 12.82 -2.48 -10.18
N GLN A 12 12.37 -3.68 -9.77
CA GLN A 12 12.37 -4.08 -8.36
C GLN A 12 13.77 -4.42 -7.84
N LEU A 13 14.61 -5.05 -8.67
CA LEU A 13 15.99 -5.41 -8.31
C LEU A 13 16.89 -4.17 -8.17
N GLU A 14 16.72 -3.16 -9.03
CA GLU A 14 17.42 -1.87 -8.93
C GLU A 14 17.17 -1.16 -7.59
N ARG A 15 16.08 -1.50 -6.90
CA ARG A 15 15.66 -0.93 -5.61
C ARG A 15 15.72 -1.92 -4.45
N LEU A 16 16.38 -3.06 -4.64
CA LEU A 16 16.35 -4.15 -3.67
C LEU A 16 16.90 -3.72 -2.30
N ASP A 17 18.02 -2.99 -2.28
CA ASP A 17 18.66 -2.53 -1.04
C ASP A 17 17.76 -1.58 -0.24
N GLU A 18 17.09 -0.64 -0.93
CA GLU A 18 16.09 0.26 -0.32
C GLU A 18 14.97 -0.56 0.35
N PHE A 19 14.46 -1.58 -0.33
CA PHE A 19 13.40 -2.44 0.21
C PHE A 19 13.87 -3.29 1.39
N ILE A 20 15.10 -3.82 1.34
CA ILE A 20 15.69 -4.58 2.44
C ILE A 20 15.84 -3.68 3.68
N GLN A 21 16.40 -2.48 3.51
CA GLN A 21 16.61 -1.57 4.64
C GLN A 21 15.29 -1.16 5.29
N ARG A 22 14.25 -0.85 4.49
CA ARG A 22 12.91 -0.54 5.02
C ARG A 22 12.31 -1.70 5.81
N LYS A 23 12.44 -2.94 5.31
CA LYS A 23 11.93 -4.12 6.03
C LYS A 23 12.67 -4.36 7.34
N ARG A 24 14.00 -4.18 7.36
CA ARG A 24 14.81 -4.28 8.58
C ARG A 24 14.44 -3.22 9.61
N ASN A 25 14.25 -1.97 9.20
CA ASN A 25 13.78 -0.90 10.09
C ASN A 25 12.41 -1.23 10.71
N MET A 26 11.48 -1.76 9.90
CA MET A 26 10.17 -2.19 10.39
C MET A 26 10.27 -3.39 11.34
N GLY A 27 11.11 -4.37 11.03
CA GLY A 27 11.37 -5.52 11.90
C GLY A 27 11.91 -5.08 13.25
N LYS A 28 12.89 -4.19 13.26
CA LYS A 28 13.45 -3.58 14.48
C LYS A 28 12.36 -2.88 15.31
N LEU A 29 11.53 -2.04 14.67
CA LEU A 29 10.44 -1.34 15.36
C LEU A 29 9.43 -2.31 15.99
N TYR A 30 9.03 -3.36 15.28
CA TYR A 30 8.14 -4.37 15.86
C TYR A 30 8.80 -5.10 17.02
N THR A 31 10.09 -5.43 16.92
CA THR A 31 10.82 -6.10 17.99
C THR A 31 10.90 -5.22 19.24
N GLU A 32 11.19 -3.92 19.08
CA GLU A 32 11.22 -2.95 20.18
C GLU A 32 9.86 -2.77 20.83
N LEU A 33 8.80 -2.57 20.05
CA LEU A 33 7.45 -2.33 20.58
C LEU A 33 6.81 -3.57 21.21
N LEU A 34 7.28 -4.77 20.86
CA LEU A 34 6.75 -6.04 21.39
C LEU A 34 7.70 -6.70 22.39
N ALA A 35 8.84 -6.08 22.72
CA ALA A 35 9.85 -6.67 23.59
C ALA A 35 9.30 -7.04 24.98
N ASP A 36 8.37 -6.23 25.49
CA ASP A 36 7.75 -6.42 26.81
C ASP A 36 6.53 -7.37 26.80
N VAL A 37 6.17 -7.92 25.64
CA VAL A 37 5.06 -8.88 25.51
C VAL A 37 5.60 -10.30 25.68
N TYR A 38 5.78 -10.71 26.94
CA TYR A 38 6.39 -11.98 27.30
C TYR A 38 5.63 -13.21 26.80
N GLU A 39 4.35 -13.08 26.48
CA GLU A 39 3.49 -14.12 25.93
C GLU A 39 3.78 -14.45 24.46
N LEU A 40 4.64 -13.67 23.80
CA LEU A 40 5.04 -13.86 22.41
C LEU A 40 6.48 -14.35 22.31
N GLU A 41 6.72 -15.24 21.37
CA GLU A 41 8.05 -15.48 20.81
C GLU A 41 8.20 -14.62 19.55
N LEU A 42 9.24 -13.78 19.58
CA LEU A 42 9.56 -12.84 18.51
C LEU A 42 10.59 -13.44 17.54
N PRO A 43 10.60 -13.02 16.27
CA PRO A 43 11.55 -13.55 15.30
C PRO A 43 12.97 -13.07 15.62
N LEU A 44 13.95 -13.93 15.37
CA LEU A 44 15.36 -13.56 15.51
C LEU A 44 15.73 -12.45 14.51
N THR A 45 16.53 -11.49 14.97
CA THR A 45 17.06 -10.41 14.11
C THR A 45 18.15 -10.94 13.18
N LYS A 46 18.99 -11.84 13.68
CA LYS A 46 20.07 -12.49 12.94
C LYS A 46 20.42 -13.84 13.56
N THR A 47 21.08 -14.68 12.78
CA THR A 47 21.79 -15.89 13.23
C THR A 47 23.30 -15.67 13.06
N GLU A 48 24.12 -16.70 13.29
CA GLU A 48 25.57 -16.63 13.08
C GLU A 48 25.97 -16.43 11.61
N TYR A 49 25.09 -16.79 10.66
CA TYR A 49 25.38 -16.83 9.23
C TYR A 49 24.44 -15.99 8.36
N ALA A 50 23.38 -15.40 8.94
CA ALA A 50 22.38 -14.67 8.17
C ALA A 50 21.70 -13.57 8.97
N ASP A 51 21.37 -12.47 8.27
CA ASP A 51 20.50 -11.42 8.78
C ASP A 51 19.07 -11.63 8.31
N ASN A 52 18.11 -11.41 9.21
CA ASN A 52 16.70 -11.48 8.85
C ASN A 52 16.32 -10.29 7.94
N ILE A 53 15.79 -10.59 6.74
CA ILE A 53 15.26 -9.59 5.82
C ILE A 53 13.80 -9.22 6.13
N TYR A 54 13.21 -9.87 7.13
CA TYR A 54 11.81 -9.73 7.54
C TYR A 54 10.84 -9.86 6.36
N TRP A 55 11.01 -10.93 5.56
CA TRP A 55 10.05 -11.26 4.51
C TRP A 55 8.65 -11.46 5.09
N VAL A 56 8.54 -11.92 6.32
CA VAL A 56 7.35 -11.89 7.19
C VAL A 56 7.81 -11.54 8.60
N TYR A 57 6.99 -10.81 9.36
CA TYR A 57 7.20 -10.64 10.80
C TYR A 57 6.27 -11.60 11.54
N GLY A 58 6.79 -12.79 11.82
CA GLY A 58 6.03 -13.86 12.46
C GLY A 58 6.22 -13.86 13.97
N VAL A 59 5.12 -13.99 14.70
CA VAL A 59 5.12 -14.18 16.15
C VAL A 59 4.45 -15.50 16.48
N VAL A 60 4.90 -16.15 17.55
CA VAL A 60 4.32 -17.40 18.05
C VAL A 60 3.80 -17.17 19.47
N LEU A 61 2.56 -17.59 19.73
CA LEU A 61 2.00 -17.52 21.09
C LEU A 61 2.67 -18.58 21.96
N LYS A 62 3.17 -18.21 23.13
CA LYS A 62 3.66 -19.17 24.13
C LYS A 62 2.52 -19.95 24.76
N ASP A 63 2.83 -21.10 25.35
CA ASP A 63 1.85 -22.01 25.96
C ASP A 63 1.07 -21.39 27.12
N SER A 64 1.58 -20.32 27.74
CA SER A 64 0.87 -19.53 28.76
C SER A 64 -0.40 -18.85 28.23
N VAL A 65 -0.50 -18.65 26.90
CA VAL A 65 -1.68 -18.05 26.29
C VAL A 65 -2.76 -19.12 26.08
N PRO A 66 -3.97 -18.94 26.64
CA PRO A 66 -5.00 -19.99 26.65
C PRO A 66 -5.70 -20.20 25.29
N PHE A 67 -5.40 -19.35 24.30
CA PHE A 67 -5.99 -19.41 22.97
C PHE A 67 -4.94 -19.59 21.87
N ASP A 68 -5.39 -20.01 20.69
CA ASP A 68 -4.55 -20.29 19.53
C ASP A 68 -4.36 -19.08 18.59
N ALA A 69 -3.60 -19.26 17.50
CA ALA A 69 -3.41 -18.20 16.52
C ALA A 69 -4.72 -17.78 15.84
N LYS A 70 -5.66 -18.71 15.65
CA LYS A 70 -6.93 -18.41 14.99
C LYS A 70 -7.77 -17.43 15.80
N GLU A 71 -7.86 -17.64 17.11
CA GLU A 71 -8.54 -16.73 18.02
C GLU A 71 -7.79 -15.41 18.16
N ALA A 72 -6.46 -15.43 18.29
CA ALA A 72 -5.63 -14.23 18.33
C ALA A 72 -5.86 -13.35 17.10
N MET A 73 -5.81 -13.95 15.91
CA MET A 73 -6.05 -13.26 14.65
C MET A 73 -7.49 -12.73 14.53
N LYS A 74 -8.49 -13.42 15.11
CA LYS A 74 -9.87 -12.92 15.17
C LYS A 74 -9.96 -11.66 16.03
N LYS A 75 -9.39 -11.66 17.24
CA LYS A 75 -9.34 -10.49 18.14
C LYS A 75 -8.62 -9.30 17.51
N LEU A 76 -7.51 -9.55 16.80
CA LEU A 76 -6.78 -8.52 16.05
C LEU A 76 -7.60 -7.95 14.89
N ARG A 77 -8.35 -8.81 14.17
CA ARG A 77 -9.24 -8.37 13.09
C ARG A 77 -10.38 -7.48 13.59
N GLU A 78 -10.94 -7.76 14.77
CA GLU A 78 -11.95 -6.89 15.40
C GLU A 78 -11.40 -5.48 15.65
N LYS A 79 -10.10 -5.37 15.96
CA LYS A 79 -9.34 -4.12 16.05
C LYS A 79 -8.82 -3.58 14.70
N LYS A 80 -9.33 -4.10 13.57
CA LYS A 80 -8.93 -3.74 12.18
C LYS A 80 -7.46 -4.01 11.84
N ILE A 81 -6.81 -4.91 12.56
CA ILE A 81 -5.44 -5.34 12.28
C ILE A 81 -5.47 -6.60 11.41
N GLY A 82 -4.97 -6.47 10.18
CA GLY A 82 -4.90 -7.59 9.23
C GLY A 82 -3.71 -8.51 9.51
N THR A 83 -3.98 -9.76 9.85
CA THR A 83 -2.97 -10.80 10.11
C THR A 83 -3.09 -11.96 9.13
N ARG A 84 -2.11 -12.86 9.12
CA ARG A 84 -2.11 -14.09 8.30
C ARG A 84 -1.61 -15.28 9.13
N PRO A 85 -2.16 -16.49 8.98
CA PRO A 85 -1.62 -17.67 9.66
C PRO A 85 -0.23 -18.01 9.13
N PHE A 86 0.53 -18.76 9.91
CA PHE A 86 1.72 -19.46 9.40
C PHE A 86 1.35 -20.54 8.39
N PHE A 87 2.38 -21.08 7.72
CA PHE A 87 2.19 -22.22 6.83
C PHE A 87 1.78 -23.45 7.62
N TRP A 88 0.82 -24.19 7.08
CA TRP A 88 0.36 -25.43 7.66
C TRP A 88 1.32 -26.57 7.30
N CYS A 89 1.52 -27.50 8.24
CA CYS A 89 2.51 -28.55 8.09
C CYS A 89 2.24 -29.43 6.87
N MET A 90 3.31 -29.78 6.13
CA MET A 90 3.21 -30.56 4.91
C MET A 90 2.55 -31.92 5.15
N HIS A 91 2.95 -32.64 6.20
CA HIS A 91 2.36 -33.95 6.53
C HIS A 91 0.88 -33.87 6.87
N GLU A 92 0.37 -32.71 7.29
CA GLU A 92 -1.05 -32.51 7.62
C GLU A 92 -1.89 -32.00 6.43
N GLN A 93 -1.27 -31.71 5.28
CA GLN A 93 -2.01 -31.22 4.12
C GLN A 93 -2.92 -32.30 3.53
N PRO A 94 -4.21 -32.01 3.27
CA PRO A 94 -5.15 -33.00 2.76
C PRO A 94 -4.73 -33.66 1.44
N VAL A 95 -4.00 -32.94 0.58
CA VAL A 95 -3.53 -33.49 -0.70
C VAL A 95 -2.53 -34.64 -0.49
N PHE A 96 -1.59 -34.51 0.45
CA PHE A 96 -0.59 -35.55 0.70
C PHE A 96 -1.16 -36.73 1.48
N GLN A 97 -2.09 -36.45 2.41
CA GLN A 97 -2.84 -37.49 3.11
C GLN A 97 -3.66 -38.36 2.13
N LYS A 98 -4.33 -37.74 1.14
CA LYS A 98 -5.06 -38.46 0.08
C LYS A 98 -4.15 -39.29 -0.83
N MET A 99 -2.92 -38.84 -1.06
CA MET A 99 -1.89 -39.61 -1.78
C MET A 99 -1.30 -40.75 -0.94
N GLY A 100 -1.69 -40.85 0.33
CA GLY A 100 -1.20 -41.86 1.26
C GLY A 100 0.21 -41.59 1.81
N LEU A 101 0.71 -40.36 1.68
CA LEU A 101 2.02 -39.93 2.17
C LEU A 101 1.92 -39.45 3.63
N PHE A 102 3.04 -39.55 4.37
CA PHE A 102 3.24 -38.97 5.72
C PHE A 102 2.24 -39.41 6.81
N LYS A 103 1.59 -40.57 6.67
CA LYS A 103 0.51 -41.02 7.59
C LYS A 103 0.92 -41.21 9.05
N GLN A 104 2.21 -41.38 9.34
CA GLN A 104 2.74 -41.62 10.69
C GLN A 104 3.82 -40.60 11.08
N GLU A 105 4.00 -39.56 10.27
CA GLU A 105 4.98 -38.51 10.57
C GLU A 105 4.36 -37.52 11.56
N SER A 106 5.11 -37.15 12.58
CA SER A 106 4.77 -36.04 13.47
C SER A 106 5.97 -35.12 13.61
N CYS A 107 5.72 -33.83 13.48
CA CYS A 107 6.71 -32.77 13.60
C CYS A 107 6.21 -31.77 14.65
N PRO A 108 6.39 -32.06 15.96
CA PRO A 108 5.74 -31.31 17.03
C PRO A 108 6.03 -29.80 17.01
N VAL A 109 7.27 -29.42 16.67
CA VAL A 109 7.67 -28.01 16.59
C VAL A 109 6.95 -27.29 15.45
N SER A 110 6.94 -27.88 14.25
CA SER A 110 6.23 -27.33 13.09
C SER A 110 4.73 -27.24 13.35
N GLU A 111 4.16 -28.30 13.95
CA GLU A 111 2.76 -28.39 14.32
C GLU A 111 2.35 -27.31 15.32
N ASN A 112 3.20 -27.06 16.31
CA ASN A 112 3.01 -25.99 17.28
C ASN A 112 3.03 -24.61 16.61
N ILE A 113 4.06 -24.35 15.80
CA ILE A 113 4.21 -23.09 15.07
C ILE A 113 3.04 -22.85 14.11
N ALA A 114 2.53 -23.89 13.42
CA ALA A 114 1.40 -23.75 12.51
C ALA A 114 0.08 -23.36 13.23
N ARG A 115 -0.13 -23.86 14.45
CA ARG A 115 -1.35 -23.61 15.24
C ARG A 115 -1.26 -22.34 16.09
N ARG A 116 -0.07 -21.97 16.55
CA ARG A 116 0.17 -20.85 17.49
C ARG A 116 0.86 -19.64 16.84
N GLY A 117 1.40 -19.80 15.63
CA GLY A 117 2.10 -18.76 14.89
C GLY A 117 1.21 -17.98 13.91
N PHE A 118 1.42 -16.67 13.83
CA PHE A 118 0.81 -15.81 12.82
C PHE A 118 1.71 -14.63 12.45
N TYR A 119 1.51 -14.10 11.24
CA TYR A 119 2.23 -12.94 10.72
C TYR A 119 1.48 -11.66 11.07
N LEU A 120 2.24 -10.69 11.57
CA LEU A 120 1.81 -9.31 11.68
C LEU A 120 1.82 -8.63 10.29
N PRO A 121 0.99 -7.60 10.08
CA PRO A 121 0.96 -6.88 8.82
C PRO A 121 2.34 -6.29 8.52
N ARG A 122 2.87 -6.58 7.34
CA ARG A 122 4.09 -5.94 6.87
C ARG A 122 3.74 -4.65 6.16
N CYS A 123 4.06 -3.53 6.81
CA CYS A 123 3.85 -2.19 6.29
C CYS A 123 2.37 -1.88 6.04
N LEU A 124 1.98 -0.67 6.42
CA LEU A 124 0.73 -0.04 6.03
C LEU A 124 0.70 0.18 4.51
N VAL A 125 0.80 -0.83 3.65
CA VAL A 125 0.65 -0.60 2.19
C VAL A 125 -0.73 -0.05 1.91
N GLY A 126 -1.75 -0.47 2.68
CA GLY A 126 -3.06 0.18 2.65
C GLY A 126 -2.97 1.66 3.03
N LEU A 127 -2.50 1.98 4.24
CA LEU A 127 -2.50 3.37 4.71
C LEU A 127 -1.50 4.28 4.00
N SER A 128 -0.36 3.77 3.51
CA SER A 128 0.60 4.52 2.70
C SER A 128 0.11 4.71 1.27
N VAL A 129 -0.81 3.88 0.78
CA VAL A 129 -1.51 4.12 -0.49
C VAL A 129 -2.59 5.20 -0.32
N TRP A 130 -3.22 5.29 0.86
CA TRP A 130 -4.18 6.35 1.22
C TRP A 130 -3.49 7.67 1.65
N VAL A 131 -2.31 7.59 2.26
CA VAL A 131 -1.45 8.72 2.66
C VAL A 131 -0.31 8.84 1.64
N ARG A 132 -0.69 8.85 0.36
CA ARG A 132 0.18 9.30 -0.72
C ARG A 132 -0.13 10.77 -0.95
N SER A 133 0.89 11.63 -1.01
CA SER A 133 0.71 13.08 -1.19
C SER A 133 -0.04 13.40 -2.48
N GLU A 134 -0.08 12.48 -3.45
CA GLU A 134 -0.82 12.58 -4.70
C GLU A 134 -2.34 12.39 -4.54
N PHE A 135 -2.79 11.73 -3.47
CA PHE A 135 -4.20 11.45 -3.22
C PHE A 135 -4.95 12.70 -2.72
N PHE A 136 -4.29 13.55 -1.94
CA PHE A 136 -4.89 14.78 -1.40
C PHE A 136 -5.26 15.81 -2.48
N PRO A 137 -4.42 16.11 -3.50
CA PRO A 137 -4.78 16.95 -4.62
C PRO A 137 -5.91 16.38 -5.47
N MET A 138 -5.92 15.06 -5.69
CA MET A 138 -6.97 14.40 -6.47
C MET A 138 -8.33 14.49 -5.75
N VAL A 139 -8.37 14.19 -4.45
CA VAL A 139 -9.57 14.32 -3.63
C VAL A 139 -10.00 15.78 -3.52
N GLY A 140 -9.05 16.71 -3.34
CA GLY A 140 -9.32 18.15 -3.35
C GLY A 140 -9.95 18.62 -4.66
N ALA A 141 -9.39 18.22 -5.81
CA ALA A 141 -9.93 18.56 -7.13
C ALA A 141 -11.33 17.97 -7.35
N LEU A 142 -11.54 16.70 -7.02
CA LEU A 142 -12.87 16.07 -7.13
C LEU A 142 -13.90 16.75 -6.21
N THR A 143 -13.50 17.13 -5.00
CA THR A 143 -14.37 17.84 -4.05
C THR A 143 -14.75 19.22 -4.58
N ILE A 144 -13.81 19.95 -5.17
CA ILE A 144 -14.08 21.25 -5.83
C ILE A 144 -15.05 21.07 -7.00
N VAL A 145 -14.85 20.06 -7.85
CA VAL A 145 -15.76 19.76 -8.97
C VAL A 145 -17.17 19.44 -8.47
N VAL A 146 -17.30 18.63 -7.42
CA VAL A 146 -18.60 18.28 -6.82
C VAL A 146 -19.26 19.51 -6.18
N ILE A 147 -18.50 20.38 -5.51
CA ILE A 147 -19.01 21.63 -4.95
C ILE A 147 -19.50 22.57 -6.06
N LEU A 148 -18.71 22.76 -7.12
CA LEU A 148 -19.11 23.59 -8.26
C LEU A 148 -20.37 23.04 -8.95
N GLN A 149 -20.48 21.72 -9.07
CA GLN A 149 -21.66 21.06 -9.60
C GLN A 149 -22.89 21.23 -8.68
N ALA A 150 -22.70 21.18 -7.35
CA ALA A 150 -23.75 21.43 -6.38
C ALA A 150 -24.21 22.90 -6.37
N PHE A 151 -23.29 23.85 -6.55
CA PHE A 151 -23.60 25.29 -6.73
C PHE A 151 -24.30 25.56 -8.07
N SER A 152 -24.01 24.79 -9.10
CA SER A 152 -24.71 24.87 -10.39
C SER A 152 -26.14 24.32 -10.32
N GLN A 153 -26.45 23.41 -9.40
CA GLN A 153 -27.79 22.82 -9.25
C GLN A 153 -28.69 23.54 -8.24
N ASN A 154 -28.11 24.14 -7.20
CA ASN A 154 -28.89 24.87 -6.20
C ASN A 154 -29.03 26.35 -6.57
N ASN A 155 -30.29 26.76 -6.79
CA ASN A 155 -30.82 28.13 -6.89
C ASN A 155 -30.50 29.06 -5.68
N LEU A 156 -29.53 28.74 -4.84
CA LEU A 156 -29.26 29.48 -3.60
C LEU A 156 -28.59 30.84 -3.87
N LEU A 157 -27.87 30.98 -4.99
CA LEU A 157 -27.32 32.25 -5.46
C LEU A 157 -28.36 33.14 -6.16
N ALA A 158 -29.40 32.56 -6.76
CA ALA A 158 -30.53 33.33 -7.32
C ALA A 158 -31.30 34.12 -6.24
N ALA A 159 -31.24 33.68 -4.98
CA ALA A 159 -31.79 34.40 -3.85
C ALA A 159 -30.90 35.56 -3.34
N LEU A 160 -29.61 35.59 -3.71
CA LEU A 160 -28.64 36.58 -3.22
C LEU A 160 -28.21 37.61 -4.27
N THR A 161 -28.41 37.35 -5.57
CA THR A 161 -28.04 38.27 -6.66
C THR A 161 -29.24 38.94 -7.31
N ASN A 162 -30.15 39.52 -6.52
CA ASN A 162 -31.11 40.49 -7.04
C ASN A 162 -30.51 41.91 -7.14
N SER A 163 -29.24 41.98 -7.55
CA SER A 163 -28.49 43.21 -7.70
C SER A 163 -27.30 42.99 -8.65
N ASN A 164 -27.45 43.51 -9.86
CA ASN A 164 -26.42 43.87 -10.84
C ASN A 164 -25.93 42.77 -11.82
N ASN A 165 -26.66 42.68 -12.94
CA ASN A 165 -26.18 42.62 -14.34
C ASN A 165 -24.87 41.89 -14.68
N PHE A 166 -24.67 40.66 -14.19
CA PHE A 166 -23.83 39.69 -14.89
C PHE A 166 -24.50 38.33 -14.88
N ASN A 167 -25.02 37.94 -16.04
CA ASN A 167 -25.81 36.73 -16.20
C ASN A 167 -24.89 35.52 -16.40
N TRP A 168 -24.53 34.84 -15.31
CA TRP A 168 -23.72 33.62 -15.34
C TRP A 168 -24.37 32.48 -16.14
N GLN A 169 -25.70 32.51 -16.29
CA GLN A 169 -26.46 31.57 -17.12
C GLN A 169 -26.05 31.65 -18.60
N ASP A 170 -25.81 32.86 -19.12
CA ASP A 170 -25.46 33.08 -20.54
C ASP A 170 -24.03 32.65 -20.85
N LEU A 171 -23.11 32.75 -19.89
CA LEU A 171 -21.74 32.25 -20.03
C LEU A 171 -21.71 30.71 -20.05
N TYR A 172 -22.55 30.07 -19.24
CA TYR A 172 -22.66 28.61 -19.12
C TYR A 172 -23.39 27.96 -20.30
N LEU A 173 -24.37 28.65 -20.88
CA LEU A 173 -25.06 28.20 -22.10
C LEU A 173 -24.22 28.44 -23.38
N ASN A 174 -23.39 29.48 -23.41
CA ASN A 174 -22.53 29.78 -24.57
C ASN A 174 -21.26 28.93 -24.64
N LEU A 175 -20.66 28.55 -23.51
CA LEU A 175 -19.66 27.48 -23.51
C LEU A 175 -20.39 26.14 -23.52
N GLN A 176 -20.58 25.57 -24.72
CA GLN A 176 -21.08 24.21 -24.90
C GLN A 176 -20.50 23.32 -23.81
N VAL A 177 -21.35 22.74 -22.96
CA VAL A 177 -21.05 21.86 -21.82
C VAL A 177 -19.71 21.08 -21.93
N PRO A 178 -19.36 20.43 -23.06
CA PRO A 178 -18.04 19.79 -23.24
C PRO A 178 -16.81 20.70 -23.07
N VAL A 179 -16.86 21.97 -23.45
CA VAL A 179 -15.74 22.93 -23.36
C VAL A 179 -15.43 23.26 -21.91
N PHE A 180 -16.45 23.43 -21.07
CA PHE A 180 -16.26 23.65 -19.62
C PHE A 180 -15.65 22.41 -18.94
N TYR A 181 -16.10 21.20 -19.30
CA TYR A 181 -15.49 19.97 -18.81
C TYR A 181 -14.04 19.81 -19.28
N LEU A 182 -13.74 20.16 -20.54
CA LEU A 182 -12.37 20.15 -21.05
C LEU A 182 -11.49 21.12 -20.27
N ILE A 183 -11.93 22.37 -20.08
CA ILE A 183 -11.17 23.39 -19.34
C ILE A 183 -10.93 22.95 -17.88
N SER A 184 -11.95 22.42 -17.20
CA SER A 184 -11.79 21.94 -15.81
C SER A 184 -10.88 20.71 -15.74
N MET A 185 -10.96 19.78 -16.69
CA MET A 185 -10.04 18.64 -16.79
C MET A 185 -8.59 19.12 -16.98
N PHE A 186 -8.34 20.07 -17.89
CA PHE A 186 -7.00 20.62 -18.10
C PHE A 186 -6.47 21.38 -16.89
N LEU A 187 -7.33 22.10 -16.16
CA LEU A 187 -6.97 22.75 -14.90
C LEU A 187 -6.60 21.76 -13.81
N VAL A 188 -7.38 20.68 -13.64
CA VAL A 188 -7.11 19.63 -12.65
C VAL A 188 -5.82 18.88 -12.99
N VAL A 189 -5.63 18.49 -14.25
CA VAL A 189 -4.41 17.85 -14.72
C VAL A 189 -3.21 18.79 -14.57
N GLY A 190 -3.35 20.08 -14.92
CA GLY A 190 -2.31 21.08 -14.77
C GLY A 190 -1.90 21.34 -13.32
N ALA A 191 -2.86 21.50 -12.42
CA ALA A 191 -2.61 21.67 -10.98
C ALA A 191 -1.92 20.43 -10.38
N PHE A 192 -2.31 19.24 -10.82
CA PHE A 192 -1.67 17.99 -10.43
C PHE A 192 -0.21 17.93 -10.89
N LEU A 193 0.09 18.33 -12.13
CA LEU A 193 1.45 18.39 -12.68
C LEU A 193 2.33 19.42 -11.95
N VAL A 194 1.81 20.62 -11.66
CA VAL A 194 2.54 21.68 -10.95
C VAL A 194 2.85 21.26 -9.51
N THR A 195 1.87 20.66 -8.83
CA THR A 195 2.07 20.14 -7.45
C THR A 195 3.16 19.07 -7.43
N ASN A 196 3.18 18.18 -8.43
CA ASN A 196 4.23 17.17 -8.56
C ASN A 196 5.62 17.79 -8.73
N LYS A 197 5.74 18.84 -9.56
CA LYS A 197 7.00 19.59 -9.73
C LYS A 197 7.47 20.28 -8.44
N ILE A 198 6.55 20.85 -7.67
CA ILE A 198 6.91 21.54 -6.42
C ILE A 198 7.43 20.53 -5.38
N ILE A 199 6.83 19.34 -5.29
CA ILE A 199 7.19 18.34 -4.27
C ILE A 199 8.43 17.54 -4.68
N TYR A 200 8.53 17.14 -5.95
CA TYR A 200 9.55 16.20 -6.43
C TYR A 200 10.62 16.85 -7.33
N GLY A 201 10.50 18.14 -7.66
CA GLY A 201 11.40 18.86 -8.55
C GLY A 201 11.14 18.66 -10.05
N TYR A 202 10.26 17.73 -10.44
CA TYR A 202 10.00 17.36 -11.84
C TYR A 202 8.49 17.27 -12.14
N PHE A 203 8.09 17.59 -13.38
CA PHE A 203 6.73 17.34 -13.84
C PHE A 203 6.47 15.83 -14.00
N LEU A 204 5.26 15.36 -13.70
CA LEU A 204 4.89 13.95 -13.84
C LEU A 204 5.10 13.46 -15.27
N GLY A 205 5.63 12.24 -15.45
CA GLY A 205 5.98 11.67 -16.75
C GLY A 205 7.43 11.95 -17.15
N LEU A 206 7.97 13.14 -16.82
CA LEU A 206 9.40 13.43 -16.97
C LEU A 206 10.24 12.67 -15.94
N HIS A 207 9.74 12.38 -14.73
CA HIS A 207 10.50 11.55 -13.79
C HIS A 207 10.72 10.13 -14.34
N SER A 208 9.69 9.50 -14.91
CA SER A 208 9.82 8.20 -15.58
C SER A 208 10.69 8.25 -16.85
N LEU A 209 10.59 9.33 -17.63
CA LEU A 209 11.39 9.50 -18.87
C LEU A 209 12.84 9.88 -18.58
N LEU A 210 13.12 10.73 -17.60
CA LEU A 210 14.48 11.09 -17.17
C LEU A 210 15.15 9.91 -16.46
N VAL A 211 14.45 9.16 -15.61
CA VAL A 211 14.99 7.89 -15.08
C VAL A 211 15.30 6.92 -16.23
N LEU A 212 14.46 6.84 -17.27
CA LEU A 212 14.76 6.01 -18.44
C LEU A 212 15.90 6.56 -19.32
N GLU A 213 16.00 7.88 -19.53
CA GLU A 213 17.02 8.54 -20.37
C GLU A 213 18.37 8.62 -19.67
N GLU A 214 18.42 8.95 -18.38
CA GLU A 214 19.65 9.03 -17.59
C GLU A 214 20.29 7.64 -17.48
N PHE A 215 19.50 6.59 -17.25
CA PHE A 215 19.98 5.20 -17.32
C PHE A 215 20.36 4.73 -18.73
N SER A 216 19.72 5.25 -19.78
CA SER A 216 20.02 4.92 -21.18
C SER A 216 21.29 5.62 -21.69
N LEU A 217 21.50 6.88 -21.29
CA LEU A 217 22.68 7.68 -21.65
C LEU A 217 23.93 7.22 -20.90
N LEU A 218 23.82 6.89 -19.61
CA LEU A 218 24.94 6.33 -18.84
C LEU A 218 25.45 5.01 -19.43
N ARG A 219 24.56 4.14 -19.93
CA ARG A 219 24.94 2.89 -20.63
C ARG A 219 25.48 3.07 -22.06
N ARG A 220 25.38 4.26 -22.65
CA ARG A 220 25.93 4.55 -23.99
C ARG A 220 27.31 5.20 -23.93
N ILE A 221 27.74 5.65 -22.75
CA ILE A 221 29.02 6.32 -22.52
C ILE A 221 30.05 5.35 -21.89
N GLU A 222 29.63 4.19 -21.40
CA GLU A 222 30.48 3.02 -21.09
C GLU A 222 30.58 2.05 -22.27
#